data_AF-A0A0D2RDD3-F1
#
_entry.id   AF-A0A0D2RDD3-F1
#
_cell.length_a   1.000
_cell.length_b   1.000
_cell.length_c   1.000
_cell.angle_alpha   90.00
_cell.angle_beta   90.00
_cell.angle_gamma   90.00
#
_symmetry.space_group_name_H-M   'P 1'
#
loop_
_entity.id
_entity.type
_entity.pdbx_description
1 polymer ?
#
loop_
_entity_poly.entity_id
_entity_poly.type
_entity_poly.pdbx_seq_one_letter_code
_entity_poly.pdbx_strand_id
1 'polypeptide(L)'
;MELLSNLQVKKMSELSNGYNIVGLSQGNLIGRGVIEFCDGGPPVKNFISLGGPHAGTASIPFCGSAVICILLDSLIKFGIYSDYLQEHLAPSGYLKIPTDMSDYLKGCRFLPELNNEINGMRNSTYKERLASLQNLVLIMFEDDTVLIPKETAWFGYFPDGAFEPVLPVQETKLYKEDWIGLKTLDEAGKVKFVNVSGNHLQISTSDMKKFMVPYLEDQTLAPTRQTPTEASSYQWISKVGHFFKDLIGLSEDQPLLHTVY
;
A
#
# COMPACT_ATOMS: atom_id res chain seq x y z
N MET A 1 -15.79 -3.02 10.19
CA MET A 1 -14.85 -3.58 11.19
C MET A 1 -14.99 -5.08 11.48
N GLU A 2 -16.20 -5.68 11.41
CA GLU A 2 -16.40 -7.13 11.61
C GLU A 2 -15.72 -8.02 10.54
N LEU A 3 -15.29 -7.43 9.42
CA LEU A 3 -14.60 -8.12 8.32
C LEU A 3 -13.23 -8.72 8.69
N LEU A 4 -12.57 -8.26 9.77
CA LEU A 4 -11.20 -8.72 10.11
C LEU A 4 -11.10 -9.54 11.40
N SER A 5 -12.17 -9.61 12.21
CA SER A 5 -12.20 -10.42 13.44
C SER A 5 -12.02 -11.92 13.16
N ASN A 6 -12.45 -12.36 11.96
CA ASN A 6 -12.39 -13.74 11.47
C ASN A 6 -11.32 -13.95 10.37
N LEU A 7 -10.24 -13.16 10.37
CA LEU A 7 -9.15 -13.36 9.41
C LEU A 7 -8.61 -14.80 9.48
N GLN A 8 -8.64 -15.49 8.34
CA GLN A 8 -8.07 -16.84 8.21
C GLN A 8 -6.61 -16.91 8.63
N VAL A 9 -5.87 -15.80 8.48
CA VAL A 9 -4.48 -15.63 8.92
C VAL A 9 -4.26 -16.06 10.38
N LYS A 10 -5.23 -15.86 11.28
CA LYS A 10 -5.12 -16.29 12.69
C LYS A 10 -5.07 -17.80 12.86
N LYS A 11 -5.59 -18.56 11.89
CA LYS A 11 -5.73 -20.03 11.94
C LYS A 11 -4.62 -20.76 11.17
N MET A 12 -3.74 -20.02 10.50
CA MET A 12 -2.65 -20.59 9.69
C MET A 12 -1.43 -20.86 10.58
N SER A 13 -1.22 -22.13 10.94
CA SER A 13 -0.10 -22.54 11.79
C SER A 13 1.26 -22.27 11.15
N GLU A 14 1.31 -22.22 9.82
CA GLU A 14 2.48 -21.89 9.01
C GLU A 14 3.00 -20.47 9.28
N LEU A 15 2.12 -19.56 9.71
CA LEU A 15 2.45 -18.16 9.97
C LEU A 15 2.84 -17.92 11.45
N SER A 16 2.77 -18.93 12.32
CA SER A 16 2.95 -18.81 13.77
C SER A 16 4.31 -18.21 14.19
N ASN A 17 5.37 -18.48 13.43
CA ASN A 17 6.71 -17.94 13.64
C ASN A 17 6.91 -16.52 13.05
N GLY A 18 5.82 -15.90 12.62
CA GLY A 18 5.77 -14.62 11.94
C GLY A 18 6.07 -14.69 10.45
N TYR A 19 5.55 -13.71 9.71
CA TYR A 19 5.54 -13.70 8.24
C TYR A 19 5.78 -12.30 7.69
N ASN A 20 6.07 -12.24 6.39
CA ASN A 20 6.22 -10.98 5.67
C ASN A 20 4.97 -10.70 4.82
N ILE A 21 4.66 -9.43 4.59
CA ILE A 21 3.57 -9.01 3.70
C ILE A 21 4.17 -8.26 2.52
N VAL A 22 3.70 -8.58 1.32
CA VAL A 22 3.91 -7.76 0.11
C VAL A 22 2.54 -7.24 -0.32
N GLY A 23 2.33 -5.93 -0.20
CA GLY A 23 1.10 -5.25 -0.59
C GLY A 23 1.25 -4.55 -1.93
N LEU A 24 0.23 -4.67 -2.80
CA LEU A 24 0.21 -4.08 -4.13
C LEU A 24 -1.00 -3.16 -4.27
N SER A 25 -0.81 -1.92 -4.72
CA SER A 25 -1.89 -0.95 -4.93
C SER A 25 -2.81 -0.86 -3.70
N GLN A 26 -4.14 -0.99 -3.86
CA GLN A 26 -5.09 -1.01 -2.74
C GLN A 26 -4.84 -2.14 -1.71
N GLY A 27 -4.17 -3.23 -2.09
CA GLY A 27 -3.84 -4.35 -1.20
C GLY A 27 -2.94 -3.93 -0.04
N ASN A 28 -2.22 -2.81 -0.18
CA ASN A 28 -1.44 -2.22 0.91
C ASN A 28 -2.28 -1.80 2.10
N LEU A 29 -3.46 -1.25 1.86
CA LEU A 29 -4.40 -0.85 2.90
C LEU A 29 -4.97 -2.06 3.64
N ILE A 30 -5.19 -3.17 2.92
CA ILE A 30 -5.60 -4.44 3.53
C ILE A 30 -4.45 -5.02 4.36
N GLY A 31 -3.21 -4.99 3.85
CA GLY A 31 -2.02 -5.42 4.59
C GLY A 31 -1.84 -4.62 5.89
N ARG A 32 -2.01 -3.29 5.84
CA ARG A 32 -2.05 -2.44 7.03
C ARG A 32 -3.21 -2.79 7.96
N GLY A 33 -4.41 -3.04 7.44
CA GLY A 33 -5.53 -3.52 8.24
C GLY A 33 -5.22 -4.83 8.98
N VAL A 34 -4.48 -5.76 8.35
CA VAL A 34 -4.00 -6.98 9.02
C VAL A 34 -2.99 -6.63 10.12
N ILE A 35 -2.06 -5.71 9.88
CA ILE A 35 -1.06 -5.32 10.90
C ILE A 35 -1.71 -4.59 12.08
N GLU A 36 -2.55 -3.61 11.80
CA GLU A 36 -3.04 -2.64 12.79
C GLU A 36 -4.29 -3.16 13.51
N PHE A 37 -5.24 -3.78 12.79
CA PHE A 37 -6.53 -4.18 13.37
C PHE A 37 -6.56 -5.63 13.91
N CYS A 38 -5.69 -6.52 13.42
CA CYS A 38 -5.75 -7.95 13.74
C CYS A 38 -5.19 -8.26 15.15
N ASP A 39 -6.05 -8.22 16.16
CA ASP A 39 -5.66 -8.63 17.51
C ASP A 39 -5.40 -10.14 17.63
N GLY A 40 -4.33 -10.52 18.31
CA GLY A 40 -3.91 -11.93 18.48
C GLY A 40 -3.51 -12.65 17.17
N GLY A 41 -3.23 -11.90 16.10
CA GLY A 41 -2.68 -12.46 14.86
C GLY A 41 -1.20 -12.85 15.02
N PRO A 42 -0.68 -13.77 14.17
CA PRO A 42 0.75 -14.02 14.11
C PRO A 42 1.53 -12.74 13.74
N PRO A 43 2.76 -12.57 14.22
CA PRO A 43 3.49 -11.32 14.06
C PRO A 43 3.91 -11.08 12.61
N VAL A 44 3.66 -9.87 12.10
CA VAL A 44 4.23 -9.43 10.82
C VAL A 44 5.64 -8.92 11.06
N LYS A 45 6.61 -9.47 10.34
CA LYS A 45 8.03 -9.09 10.44
C LYS A 45 8.33 -7.90 9.52
N ASN A 46 8.25 -8.11 8.21
CA ASN A 46 8.48 -7.08 7.21
C ASN A 46 7.22 -6.80 6.41
N PHE A 47 6.97 -5.53 6.10
CA PHE A 47 5.92 -5.13 5.17
C PHE A 47 6.53 -4.35 4.01
N ILE A 48 6.36 -4.89 2.80
CA ILE A 48 6.83 -4.29 1.55
C ILE A 48 5.60 -3.78 0.81
N SER A 49 5.56 -2.48 0.59
CA SER A 49 4.44 -1.78 -0.01
C SER A 49 4.82 -1.26 -1.38
N LEU A 50 4.11 -1.69 -2.42
CA LEU A 50 4.29 -1.20 -3.78
C LEU A 50 3.08 -0.35 -4.16
N GLY A 51 3.28 0.95 -4.35
CA GLY A 51 2.25 1.89 -4.79
C GLY A 51 1.02 1.88 -3.87
N GLY A 52 1.20 1.97 -2.56
CA GLY A 52 0.09 1.94 -1.61
C GLY A 52 -0.61 3.30 -1.45
N PRO A 53 -1.95 3.42 -1.54
CA PRO A 53 -2.67 4.65 -1.24
C PRO A 53 -2.79 4.92 0.27
N HIS A 54 -1.66 4.96 1.00
CA HIS A 54 -1.64 4.97 2.47
C HIS A 54 -2.28 6.20 3.11
N ALA A 55 -2.18 7.35 2.47
CA ALA A 55 -2.88 8.58 2.87
C ALA A 55 -4.21 8.77 2.14
N GLY A 56 -4.65 7.76 1.37
CA GLY A 56 -5.81 7.80 0.49
C GLY A 56 -5.48 8.22 -0.92
N THR A 57 -6.51 8.39 -1.75
CA THR A 57 -6.40 9.00 -3.07
C THR A 57 -7.50 10.03 -3.28
N ALA A 58 -7.16 11.13 -3.94
CA ALA A 58 -8.07 12.22 -4.23
C ALA A 58 -8.85 12.00 -5.55
N SER A 59 -8.62 10.87 -6.21
CA SER A 59 -9.28 10.51 -7.46
C SER A 59 -9.61 9.02 -7.49
N ILE A 60 -10.56 8.60 -8.32
CA ILE A 60 -10.91 7.19 -8.45
C ILE A 60 -9.97 6.53 -9.48
N PRO A 61 -9.31 5.39 -9.15
CA PRO A 61 -8.25 4.75 -9.94
C PRO A 61 -8.69 4.15 -11.30
N PHE A 62 -9.87 4.47 -11.82
CA PHE A 62 -10.31 4.14 -13.18
C PHE A 62 -10.10 5.29 -14.18
N CYS A 63 -9.54 6.43 -13.75
CA CYS A 63 -9.36 7.61 -14.59
C CYS A 63 -8.02 7.59 -15.35
N GLY A 64 -7.87 6.69 -16.33
CA GLY A 64 -6.67 6.60 -17.19
C GLY A 64 -6.65 7.50 -18.43
N SER A 65 -7.68 8.33 -18.67
CA SER A 65 -7.70 9.30 -19.79
C SER A 65 -8.74 10.41 -19.57
N ALA A 66 -8.54 11.55 -20.25
CA ALA A 66 -9.29 12.81 -20.10
C ALA A 66 -10.82 12.74 -20.26
N VAL A 67 -11.37 11.61 -20.71
CA VAL A 67 -12.81 11.42 -20.93
C VAL A 67 -13.50 10.79 -19.69
N ILE A 68 -12.74 10.31 -18.70
CA ILE A 68 -13.26 9.46 -17.60
C ILE A 68 -13.28 10.15 -16.22
N CYS A 69 -12.71 11.35 -16.07
CA CYS A 69 -12.87 12.20 -14.85
C CYS A 69 -14.34 12.56 -14.51
N ILE A 70 -15.28 12.32 -15.42
CA ILE A 70 -16.72 12.55 -15.22
C ILE A 70 -17.29 11.63 -14.11
N LEU A 71 -16.68 10.47 -13.84
CA LEU A 71 -17.17 9.53 -12.81
C LEU A 71 -16.92 10.02 -11.38
N LEU A 72 -15.84 10.76 -11.13
CA LEU A 72 -15.55 11.34 -9.81
C LEU A 72 -16.61 12.38 -9.44
N ASP A 73 -16.91 13.31 -10.36
CA ASP A 73 -17.97 14.30 -10.19
C ASP A 73 -19.34 13.65 -9.97
N SER A 74 -19.65 12.59 -10.73
CA SER A 74 -20.89 11.84 -10.53
C SER A 74 -20.93 11.16 -9.16
N LEU A 75 -19.87 10.47 -8.73
CA LEU A 75 -19.86 9.77 -7.45
C LEU A 75 -19.81 10.71 -6.24
N ILE A 76 -19.15 11.86 -6.35
CA ILE A 76 -19.25 12.96 -5.38
C ILE A 76 -20.70 13.45 -5.31
N LYS A 77 -21.36 13.68 -6.46
CA LYS A 77 -22.80 14.03 -6.51
C LYS A 77 -23.71 12.95 -5.94
N PHE A 78 -23.34 11.67 -6.04
CA PHE A 78 -24.06 10.54 -5.44
C PHE A 78 -23.70 10.29 -3.97
N GLY A 79 -22.79 11.09 -3.38
CA GLY A 79 -22.34 10.93 -2.01
C GLY A 79 -21.42 9.72 -1.84
N ILE A 80 -20.14 9.86 -2.21
CA ILE A 80 -19.12 8.79 -2.08
C ILE A 80 -19.01 8.21 -0.66
N TYR A 81 -19.35 9.01 0.35
CA TYR A 81 -19.37 8.62 1.75
C TYR A 81 -20.74 8.13 2.24
N SER A 82 -21.67 7.86 1.33
CA SER A 82 -22.95 7.21 1.66
C SER A 82 -22.76 5.76 2.08
N ASP A 83 -23.65 5.27 2.94
CA ASP A 83 -23.62 3.90 3.45
C ASP A 83 -23.56 2.86 2.32
N TYR A 84 -24.33 3.06 1.25
CA TYR A 84 -24.37 2.16 0.10
C TYR A 84 -22.99 2.06 -0.58
N LEU A 85 -22.35 3.18 -0.91
CA LEU A 85 -21.06 3.14 -1.60
C LEU A 85 -19.94 2.63 -0.69
N GLN A 86 -19.95 2.99 0.59
CA GLN A 86 -18.98 2.49 1.57
C GLN A 86 -19.06 0.97 1.79
N GLU A 87 -20.22 0.35 1.54
CA GLU A 87 -20.40 -1.11 1.62
C GLU A 87 -20.12 -1.85 0.32
N HIS A 88 -20.33 -1.21 -0.83
CA HIS A 88 -20.34 -1.91 -2.13
C HIS A 88 -19.19 -1.51 -3.06
N LEU A 89 -18.45 -0.43 -2.77
CA LEU A 89 -17.36 0.06 -3.60
C LEU A 89 -16.07 0.17 -2.80
N ALA A 90 -15.16 -0.81 -2.94
CA ALA A 90 -13.92 -0.86 -2.17
C ALA A 90 -13.07 0.43 -2.23
N PRO A 91 -12.89 1.11 -3.38
CA PRO A 91 -12.19 2.39 -3.44
C PRO A 91 -12.79 3.52 -2.60
N SER A 92 -14.10 3.49 -2.31
CA SER A 92 -14.74 4.52 -1.49
C SER A 92 -14.23 4.54 -0.05
N GLY A 93 -13.71 3.40 0.45
CA GLY A 93 -13.13 3.29 1.79
C GLY A 93 -11.78 3.99 1.96
N TYR A 94 -11.19 4.50 0.88
CA TYR A 94 -9.92 5.25 0.92
C TYR A 94 -9.86 6.42 -0.07
N LEU A 95 -11.00 6.81 -0.64
CA LEU A 95 -11.10 8.08 -1.33
C LEU A 95 -11.09 9.19 -0.27
N LYS A 96 -10.18 10.14 -0.42
CA LYS A 96 -10.01 11.27 0.48
C LYS A 96 -10.01 12.54 -0.35
N ILE A 97 -11.07 13.33 -0.25
CA ILE A 97 -11.18 14.56 -1.05
C ILE A 97 -10.72 15.73 -0.18
N PRO A 98 -9.61 16.42 -0.50
CA PRO A 98 -9.06 17.48 0.36
C PRO A 98 -10.06 18.60 0.66
N THR A 99 -10.93 18.93 -0.28
CA THR A 99 -11.96 19.98 -0.10
C THR A 99 -13.22 19.51 0.61
N ASP A 100 -13.33 18.22 0.95
CA ASP A 100 -14.51 17.61 1.56
C ASP A 100 -14.15 16.76 2.80
N MET A 101 -13.22 17.29 3.61
CA MET A 101 -12.68 16.60 4.78
C MET A 101 -13.72 16.33 5.87
N SER A 102 -14.77 17.16 5.96
CA SER A 102 -15.86 16.95 6.92
C SER A 102 -16.61 15.64 6.62
N ASP A 103 -17.03 15.45 5.36
CA ASP A 103 -17.77 14.25 4.98
C ASP A 103 -16.85 13.02 4.91
N TYR A 104 -15.58 13.20 4.53
CA TYR A 104 -14.55 12.16 4.64
C TYR A 104 -14.44 11.61 6.07
N LEU A 105 -14.21 12.49 7.06
CA LEU A 105 -14.04 12.06 8.46
C LEU A 105 -15.32 11.48 9.07
N LYS A 106 -16.49 11.87 8.57
CA LYS A 106 -17.78 11.41 9.07
C LYS A 106 -18.26 10.11 8.42
N GLY A 107 -18.05 9.95 7.12
CA GLY A 107 -18.67 8.87 6.33
C GLY A 107 -17.70 7.88 5.72
N CYS A 108 -16.40 8.18 5.59
CA CYS A 108 -15.43 7.18 5.14
C CYS A 108 -15.15 6.17 6.26
N ARG A 109 -15.48 4.88 6.02
CA ARG A 109 -15.52 3.85 7.08
C ARG A 109 -14.20 3.15 7.34
N PHE A 110 -13.19 3.33 6.49
CA PHE A 110 -11.98 2.51 6.55
C PHE A 110 -10.71 3.35 6.75
N LEU A 111 -10.38 4.26 5.83
CA LEU A 111 -9.13 5.01 5.89
C LEU A 111 -8.99 5.93 7.13
N PRO A 112 -10.00 6.71 7.57
CA PRO A 112 -9.89 7.53 8.78
C PRO A 112 -9.61 6.70 10.04
N GLU A 113 -10.18 5.50 10.11
CA GLU A 113 -9.92 4.57 11.22
C GLU A 113 -8.50 4.01 11.12
N LEU A 114 -8.10 3.52 9.94
CA LEU A 114 -6.77 2.95 9.70
C LEU A 114 -5.65 3.96 9.96
N ASN A 115 -5.87 5.24 9.67
CA ASN A 115 -4.89 6.29 9.87
C ASN A 115 -4.99 7.00 11.23
N ASN A 116 -5.86 6.53 12.14
CA ASN A 116 -6.11 7.18 13.44
C ASN A 116 -6.44 8.69 13.28
N GLU A 117 -7.19 9.05 12.24
CA GLU A 117 -7.52 10.46 11.91
C GLU A 117 -8.64 11.00 12.81
N ILE A 118 -9.48 10.13 13.37
CA ILE A 118 -10.65 10.55 14.15
C ILE A 118 -10.24 10.99 15.56
N ASN A 119 -10.38 12.29 15.82
CA ASN A 119 -10.00 12.88 17.10
C ASN A 119 -10.80 12.26 18.27
N GLY A 120 -10.12 11.99 19.39
CA GLY A 120 -10.71 11.35 20.57
C GLY A 120 -10.96 9.84 20.46
N MET A 121 -10.82 9.23 19.28
CA MET A 121 -11.02 7.78 19.06
C MET A 121 -9.75 7.05 18.61
N ARG A 122 -8.58 7.69 18.71
CA ARG A 122 -7.30 7.10 18.31
C ARG A 122 -6.99 5.87 19.14
N ASN A 123 -6.56 4.80 18.47
CA ASN A 123 -6.23 3.53 19.11
C ASN A 123 -4.71 3.35 19.21
N SER A 124 -4.17 3.34 20.44
CA SER A 124 -2.72 3.18 20.67
C SER A 124 -2.20 1.82 20.22
N THR A 125 -3.04 0.79 20.23
CA THR A 125 -2.65 -0.56 19.80
C THR A 125 -2.35 -0.60 18.30
N TYR A 126 -3.02 0.20 17.47
CA TYR A 126 -2.71 0.28 16.03
C TYR A 126 -1.29 0.81 15.83
N LYS A 127 -0.95 1.87 16.60
CA LYS A 127 0.39 2.43 16.66
C LYS A 127 1.45 1.42 17.10
N GLU A 128 1.21 0.73 18.21
CA GLU A 128 2.14 -0.26 18.76
C GLU A 128 2.41 -1.39 17.76
N ARG A 129 1.37 -1.87 17.07
CA ARG A 129 1.49 -2.96 16.09
C ARG A 129 2.25 -2.53 14.83
N LEU A 130 1.97 -1.37 14.25
CA LEU A 130 2.75 -0.90 13.10
C LEU A 130 4.21 -0.61 13.48
N ALA A 131 4.45 0.00 14.64
CA ALA A 131 5.81 0.25 15.15
C ALA A 131 6.59 -1.04 15.50
N SER A 132 5.89 -2.17 15.67
CA SER A 132 6.49 -3.47 15.96
C SER A 132 7.18 -4.11 14.76
N LEU A 133 6.90 -3.64 13.53
CA LEU A 133 7.54 -4.13 12.33
C LEU A 133 9.07 -4.10 12.45
N GLN A 134 9.72 -5.09 11.86
CA GLN A 134 11.17 -5.11 11.69
C GLN A 134 11.57 -4.14 10.58
N ASN A 135 10.86 -4.18 9.45
CA ASN A 135 11.05 -3.23 8.34
C ASN A 135 9.72 -2.87 7.68
N LEU A 136 9.61 -1.61 7.28
CA LEU A 136 8.57 -1.10 6.39
C LEU A 136 9.24 -0.53 5.14
N VAL A 137 9.04 -1.18 4.00
CA VAL A 137 9.58 -0.73 2.71
C VAL A 137 8.43 -0.09 1.93
N LEU A 138 8.53 1.19 1.61
CA LEU A 138 7.54 1.95 0.88
C LEU A 138 8.11 2.28 -0.51
N ILE A 139 7.58 1.62 -1.53
CA ILE A 139 7.98 1.81 -2.93
C ILE A 139 6.96 2.71 -3.62
N MET A 140 7.44 3.88 -4.04
CA MET A 140 6.72 4.82 -4.90
C MET A 140 7.23 4.67 -6.34
N PHE A 141 6.32 4.87 -7.29
CA PHE A 141 6.61 4.86 -8.72
C PHE A 141 6.72 6.29 -9.23
N GLU A 142 7.81 6.59 -9.94
CA GLU A 142 8.13 7.93 -10.40
C GLU A 142 7.06 8.49 -11.34
N ASP A 143 6.52 7.65 -12.23
CA ASP A 143 5.57 8.03 -13.27
C ASP A 143 4.15 7.54 -12.95
N ASP A 144 3.83 7.32 -11.67
CA ASP A 144 2.51 6.83 -11.25
C ASP A 144 1.39 7.80 -11.68
N THR A 145 0.51 7.34 -12.56
CA THR A 145 -0.66 8.11 -13.01
C THR A 145 -1.97 7.61 -12.40
N VAL A 146 -1.91 6.62 -11.51
CA VAL A 146 -3.09 6.01 -10.86
C VAL A 146 -3.31 6.62 -9.48
N LEU A 147 -2.24 6.77 -8.71
CA LEU A 147 -2.29 7.39 -7.39
C LEU A 147 -2.24 8.91 -7.50
N ILE A 148 -3.30 9.56 -7.06
CA ILE A 148 -3.34 11.04 -6.97
C ILE A 148 -3.48 11.44 -5.50
N PRO A 149 -2.48 12.11 -4.89
CA PRO A 149 -1.10 12.29 -5.39
C PRO A 149 -0.30 10.98 -5.28
N LYS A 150 0.76 10.80 -6.07
CA LYS A 150 1.59 9.57 -6.03
C LYS A 150 2.34 9.40 -4.71
N GLU A 151 2.63 10.51 -4.04
CA GLU A 151 3.31 10.60 -2.75
C GLU A 151 2.54 9.90 -1.62
N THR A 152 1.26 9.56 -1.84
CA THR A 152 0.49 8.69 -0.93
C THR A 152 1.16 7.33 -0.72
N ALA A 153 1.95 6.84 -1.69
CA ALA A 153 2.82 5.66 -1.57
C ALA A 153 3.82 5.77 -0.41
N TRP A 154 4.17 7.00 -0.03
CA TRP A 154 5.04 7.37 1.07
C TRP A 154 4.30 8.09 2.19
N PHE A 155 2.97 7.98 2.29
CA PHE A 155 2.11 8.72 3.24
C PHE A 155 2.11 10.25 3.06
N GLY A 156 2.69 10.78 1.98
CA GLY A 156 2.52 12.18 1.59
C GLY A 156 1.12 12.44 1.05
N TYR A 157 0.61 13.66 1.23
CA TYR A 157 -0.74 13.99 0.78
C TYR A 157 -0.98 15.50 0.65
N PHE A 158 -2.10 15.88 0.05
CA PHE A 158 -2.56 17.25 0.01
C PHE A 158 -2.98 17.78 1.40
N PRO A 159 -2.85 19.09 1.67
CA PRO A 159 -3.40 19.71 2.87
C PRO A 159 -4.94 19.75 2.85
N ASP A 160 -5.56 19.82 4.02
CA ASP A 160 -7.00 20.01 4.13
C ASP A 160 -7.43 21.31 3.42
N GLY A 161 -8.41 21.20 2.52
CA GLY A 161 -9.00 22.31 1.77
C GLY A 161 -8.34 22.65 0.44
N ALA A 162 -7.22 22.01 0.07
CA ALA A 162 -6.54 22.30 -1.20
C ALA A 162 -5.91 21.06 -1.83
N PHE A 163 -5.69 21.11 -3.14
CA PHE A 163 -5.00 20.06 -3.90
C PHE A 163 -3.53 20.39 -4.17
N GLU A 164 -2.99 21.47 -3.60
CA GLU A 164 -1.57 21.83 -3.71
C GLU A 164 -1.17 22.70 -2.50
N PRO A 165 0.11 22.70 -2.09
CA PRO A 165 1.16 21.77 -2.53
C PRO A 165 0.96 20.37 -1.93
N VAL A 166 1.51 19.33 -2.55
CA VAL A 166 1.64 18.01 -1.89
C VAL A 166 2.61 18.11 -0.71
N LEU A 167 2.15 17.71 0.49
CA LEU A 167 2.98 17.66 1.69
C LEU A 167 3.73 16.33 1.77
N PRO A 168 5.05 16.35 2.03
CA PRO A 168 5.77 15.14 2.39
C PRO A 168 5.28 14.61 3.74
N VAL A 169 5.42 13.30 3.98
CA VAL A 169 4.90 12.66 5.20
C VAL A 169 5.38 13.35 6.48
N GLN A 170 6.63 13.82 6.53
CA GLN A 170 7.22 14.48 7.69
C GLN A 170 6.51 15.79 8.08
N GLU A 171 5.77 16.40 7.14
CA GLU A 171 5.02 17.62 7.38
C GLU A 171 3.57 17.37 7.85
N THR A 172 3.07 16.15 7.68
CA THR A 172 1.70 15.76 8.06
C THR A 172 1.53 15.67 9.58
N LYS A 173 0.30 15.89 10.07
CA LYS A 173 -0.03 15.69 11.49
C LYS A 173 0.13 14.23 11.92
N LEU A 174 -0.26 13.29 11.06
CA LEU A 174 -0.12 11.84 11.27
C LEU A 174 1.31 11.46 11.67
N TYR A 175 2.31 12.02 10.98
CA TYR A 175 3.71 11.78 11.29
C TYR A 175 4.18 12.59 12.51
N LYS A 176 3.91 13.90 12.54
CA LYS A 176 4.41 14.80 13.61
C LYS A 176 3.93 14.38 15.00
N GLU A 177 2.67 13.98 15.11
CA GLU A 177 2.03 13.48 16.33
C GLU A 177 2.09 11.95 16.47
N ASP A 178 2.69 11.26 15.49
CA ASP A 178 2.94 9.83 15.48
C ASP A 178 1.69 8.98 15.75
N TRP A 179 0.60 9.26 15.01
CA TRP A 179 -0.74 8.68 15.22
C TRP A 179 -0.78 7.16 15.02
N ILE A 180 0.04 6.64 14.11
CA ILE A 180 0.11 5.21 13.78
C ILE A 180 1.49 4.60 14.09
N GLY A 181 2.40 5.32 14.75
CA GLY A 181 3.74 4.81 15.04
C GLY A 181 4.74 4.89 13.88
N LEU A 182 4.37 5.51 12.76
CA LEU A 182 5.23 5.65 11.59
C LEU A 182 6.50 6.47 11.89
N LYS A 183 6.39 7.55 12.66
CA LYS A 183 7.56 8.34 13.05
C LYS A 183 8.47 7.54 13.98
N THR A 184 7.89 6.83 14.95
CA THR A 184 8.66 5.92 15.83
C THR A 184 9.42 4.88 15.02
N LEU A 185 8.78 4.28 14.01
CA LEU A 185 9.39 3.27 13.14
C LEU A 185 10.49 3.86 12.24
N ASP A 186 10.27 5.06 11.70
CA ASP A 186 11.22 5.78 10.84
C ASP A 186 12.46 6.23 11.62
N GLU A 187 12.28 6.84 12.80
CA GLU A 187 13.39 7.25 13.69
C GLU A 187 14.22 6.05 14.18
N ALA A 188 13.62 4.86 14.28
CA ALA A 188 14.33 3.61 14.55
C ALA A 188 15.11 3.06 13.33
N GLY A 189 15.07 3.75 12.19
CA GLY A 189 15.76 3.36 10.95
C GLY A 189 15.11 2.19 10.21
N LYS A 190 13.86 1.84 10.55
CA LYS A 190 13.16 0.66 10.01
C LYS A 190 12.28 0.96 8.80
N VAL A 191 12.05 2.23 8.48
CA VAL A 191 11.34 2.63 7.25
C VAL A 191 12.34 2.83 6.10
N LYS A 192 11.94 2.44 4.89
CA LYS A 192 12.69 2.65 3.65
C LYS A 192 11.77 3.29 2.62
N PHE A 193 12.03 4.55 2.32
CA PHE A 193 11.39 5.28 1.23
C PHE A 193 12.18 5.01 -0.05
N VAL A 194 11.60 4.22 -0.96
CA VAL A 194 12.23 3.79 -2.23
C VAL A 194 11.43 4.35 -3.40
N ASN A 195 12.10 5.06 -4.31
CA ASN A 195 11.50 5.54 -5.55
C ASN A 195 12.08 4.74 -6.71
N VAL A 196 11.22 4.24 -7.59
CA VAL A 196 11.62 3.48 -8.78
C VAL A 196 10.97 4.08 -10.01
N SER A 197 11.64 3.98 -11.16
CA SER A 197 11.09 4.45 -12.43
C SER A 197 9.98 3.52 -12.93
N GLY A 198 9.06 4.05 -13.74
CA GLY A 198 7.90 3.32 -14.26
C GLY A 198 6.57 3.85 -13.72
N ASN A 199 5.48 3.45 -14.37
CA ASN A 199 4.12 3.76 -13.94
C ASN A 199 3.66 2.79 -12.81
N HIS A 200 2.40 2.88 -12.38
CA HIS A 200 1.82 2.15 -11.27
C HIS A 200 2.08 0.64 -11.35
N LEU A 201 2.78 0.09 -10.35
CA LEU A 201 3.21 -1.32 -10.25
C LEU A 201 4.18 -1.80 -11.34
N GLN A 202 4.63 -0.92 -12.25
CA GLN A 202 5.62 -1.24 -13.26
C GLN A 202 7.03 -1.22 -12.65
N ILE A 203 7.38 -2.29 -11.94
CA ILE A 203 8.69 -2.44 -11.30
C ILE A 203 9.61 -3.36 -12.09
N SER A 204 10.88 -2.97 -12.25
CA SER A 204 11.88 -3.80 -12.92
C SER A 204 12.29 -5.00 -12.06
N THR A 205 12.72 -6.10 -12.68
CA THR A 205 13.26 -7.26 -11.93
C THR A 205 14.51 -6.90 -11.13
N SER A 206 15.34 -5.98 -11.64
CA SER A 206 16.50 -5.47 -10.90
C SER A 206 16.09 -4.74 -9.63
N ASP A 207 15.05 -3.90 -9.68
CA ASP A 207 14.58 -3.16 -8.52
C ASP A 207 13.90 -4.08 -7.52
N MET A 208 13.12 -5.07 -7.97
CA MET A 208 12.58 -6.11 -7.07
C MET A 208 13.70 -6.85 -6.32
N LYS A 209 14.75 -7.29 -7.04
CA LYS A 209 15.91 -7.95 -6.43
C LYS A 209 16.63 -7.07 -5.42
N LYS A 210 16.74 -5.77 -5.71
CA LYS A 210 17.46 -4.81 -4.87
C LYS A 210 16.68 -4.41 -3.62
N PHE A 211 15.38 -4.13 -3.77
CA PHE A 211 14.59 -3.46 -2.74
C PHE A 211 13.59 -4.36 -2.04
N MET A 212 13.27 -5.55 -2.58
CA MET A 212 12.29 -6.46 -1.97
C MET A 212 12.94 -7.73 -1.40
N VAL A 213 13.73 -8.42 -2.20
CA VAL A 213 14.30 -9.74 -1.84
C VAL A 213 15.05 -9.74 -0.50
N PRO A 214 15.87 -8.72 -0.14
CA PRO A 214 16.59 -8.72 1.14
C PRO A 214 15.68 -8.75 2.38
N TYR A 215 14.41 -8.40 2.24
CA TYR A 215 13.42 -8.40 3.32
C TYR A 215 12.53 -9.65 3.33
N LEU A 216 12.70 -10.54 2.35
CA LEU A 216 11.92 -11.77 2.20
C LEU A 216 12.72 -13.03 2.50
N GLU A 217 14.04 -12.95 2.44
CA GLU A 217 14.94 -14.03 2.82
C GLU A 217 15.01 -14.20 4.34
N ASP A 218 15.10 -15.45 4.80
CA ASP A 218 15.20 -15.75 6.22
C ASP A 218 16.64 -15.47 6.71
N GLN A 219 16.81 -14.53 7.64
CA GLN A 219 18.12 -14.16 8.16
C GLN A 219 18.73 -15.23 9.09
N THR A 220 18.03 -16.34 9.32
CA THR A 220 18.51 -17.49 10.08
C THR A 220 19.59 -18.29 9.34
N LEU A 221 19.78 -18.05 8.03
CA LEU A 221 20.88 -18.61 7.24
C LEU A 221 22.09 -17.67 7.23
N ALA A 222 22.69 -17.43 8.39
CA ALA A 222 24.08 -16.95 8.44
C ALA A 222 24.98 -18.00 7.73
N PRO A 223 25.94 -17.58 6.90
CA PRO A 223 26.62 -18.47 5.96
C PRO A 223 27.50 -19.47 6.71
N THR A 224 27.03 -20.71 6.83
CA THR A 224 27.98 -21.82 6.75
C THR A 224 28.51 -21.78 5.32
N ARG A 225 29.83 -21.86 5.12
CA ARG A 225 30.46 -21.97 3.79
C ARG A 225 29.88 -23.15 3.02
N GLN A 226 28.76 -22.93 2.35
CA GLN A 226 28.19 -23.77 1.31
C GLN A 226 27.60 -22.79 0.31
N THR A 227 28.08 -22.90 -0.92
CA THR A 227 27.63 -22.14 -2.09
C THR A 227 26.10 -22.05 -2.11
N PRO A 228 25.50 -20.85 -2.23
CA PRO A 228 24.06 -20.71 -2.34
C PRO A 228 23.59 -21.45 -3.59
N THR A 229 22.61 -22.34 -3.46
CA THR A 229 21.91 -22.89 -4.61
C THR A 229 21.00 -21.81 -5.18
N GLU A 230 21.53 -21.06 -6.16
CA GLU A 230 20.83 -20.02 -6.93
C GLU A 230 19.46 -20.48 -7.48
N ALA A 231 19.20 -21.78 -7.62
CA ALA A 231 17.95 -22.26 -8.22
C ALA A 231 16.67 -21.85 -7.46
N SER A 232 16.67 -21.78 -6.12
CA SER A 232 15.44 -21.59 -5.32
C SER A 232 14.92 -20.15 -5.35
N SER A 233 15.81 -19.18 -5.14
CA SER A 233 15.44 -17.75 -5.15
C SER A 233 15.00 -17.30 -6.54
N TYR A 234 15.65 -17.78 -7.61
CA TYR A 234 15.29 -17.46 -8.99
C TYR A 234 13.94 -18.08 -9.38
N GLN A 235 13.57 -19.25 -8.84
CA GLN A 235 12.28 -19.89 -9.13
C GLN A 235 11.11 -19.16 -8.46
N TRP A 236 11.30 -18.64 -7.24
CA TRP A 236 10.30 -17.80 -6.58
C TRP A 236 10.20 -16.41 -7.24
N ILE A 237 11.32 -15.76 -7.58
CA ILE A 237 11.34 -14.48 -8.32
C ILE A 237 10.69 -14.65 -9.70
N SER A 238 10.92 -15.78 -10.37
CA SER A 238 10.26 -16.10 -11.64
C SER A 238 8.74 -16.21 -11.45
N LYS A 239 8.27 -16.96 -10.45
CA LYS A 239 6.83 -17.11 -10.17
C LYS A 239 6.16 -15.79 -9.76
N VAL A 240 6.83 -14.99 -8.95
CA VAL A 240 6.35 -13.66 -8.54
C VAL A 240 6.39 -12.71 -9.73
N GLY A 241 7.46 -12.72 -10.53
CA GLY A 241 7.55 -11.95 -11.76
C GLY A 241 6.48 -12.34 -12.79
N HIS A 242 6.15 -13.63 -12.92
CA HIS A 242 5.02 -14.11 -13.73
C HIS A 242 3.69 -13.65 -13.15
N PHE A 243 3.47 -13.79 -11.84
CA PHE A 243 2.29 -13.25 -11.17
C PHE A 243 2.12 -11.74 -11.40
N PHE A 244 3.21 -10.96 -11.35
CA PHE A 244 3.19 -9.54 -11.68
C PHE A 244 2.91 -9.28 -13.16
N LYS A 245 3.54 -10.02 -14.09
CA LYS A 245 3.26 -9.92 -15.54
C LYS A 245 1.78 -10.20 -15.85
N ASP A 246 1.21 -11.22 -15.21
CA ASP A 246 -0.19 -11.63 -15.39
C ASP A 246 -1.17 -10.65 -14.73
N LEU A 247 -0.83 -10.11 -13.55
CA LEU A 247 -1.65 -9.14 -12.81
C LEU A 247 -1.66 -7.75 -13.48
N ILE A 248 -0.57 -7.36 -14.16
CA ILE A 248 -0.39 -6.04 -14.79
C ILE A 248 -0.69 -6.07 -16.30
N GLY A 249 -0.94 -7.25 -16.89
CA GLY A 249 -1.34 -7.37 -18.30
C GLY A 249 -0.24 -6.98 -19.29
N LEU A 250 1.04 -7.26 -18.97
CA LEU A 250 2.14 -7.07 -19.92
C LEU A 250 2.23 -8.29 -20.84
N SER A 251 1.41 -8.31 -21.90
CA SER A 251 1.65 -9.22 -23.02
C SER A 251 2.93 -8.82 -23.74
N GLU A 252 3.87 -9.75 -23.88
CA GLU A 252 5.06 -9.57 -24.73
C GLU A 252 4.63 -9.19 -26.15
N ASP A 253 5.27 -8.15 -26.70
CA ASP A 253 5.11 -7.70 -28.07
C ASP A 253 5.15 -8.88 -29.05
N GLN A 254 4.09 -9.01 -29.85
CA GLN A 254 4.09 -9.86 -31.03
C GLN A 254 5.12 -9.29 -32.03
N PRO A 255 6.06 -10.11 -32.54
CA PRO A 255 7.04 -9.64 -33.50
C PRO A 255 6.35 -9.21 -34.80
N LEU A 256 6.71 -8.01 -35.25
CA LEU A 256 6.43 -7.46 -36.58
C LEU A 256 6.59 -8.53 -37.67
N LEU A 257 5.47 -8.98 -38.24
CA LEU A 257 5.46 -9.58 -39.56
C LEU A 257 5.06 -8.50 -40.57
N HIS A 258 6.08 -7.85 -41.13
CA HIS A 258 5.98 -7.30 -42.47
C HIS A 258 5.46 -8.40 -43.40
N THR A 259 4.25 -8.23 -43.94
CA THR A 259 3.88 -8.89 -45.19
C THR A 259 3.45 -7.80 -46.17
N VAL A 260 4.35 -7.56 -47.12
CA VAL A 260 4.10 -6.86 -48.37
C VAL A 260 3.06 -7.66 -49.15
N TYR A 261 1.96 -7.03 -49.54
CA TYR A 261 1.41 -7.05 -50.91
C TYR A 261 0.49 -5.83 -51.08
#